data_AF-Q9FRW1-F1
#
_entry.id   AF-Q9FRW1-F1
#
_cell.length_a   1.000
_cell.length_b   1.000
_cell.length_c   1.000
_cell.angle_alpha   90.00
_cell.angle_beta   90.00
_cell.angle_gamma   90.00
#
_symmetry.space_group_name_H-M   'P 1'
#
loop_
_entity.id
_entity.type
_entity.pdbx_description
1 polymer ?
#
loop_
_entity_poly.entity_id
_entity_poly.type
_entity_poly.pdbx_seq_one_letter_code
_entity_poly.pdbx_strand_id
1 'polypeptide(L)'
;EYEKAASVLSSHDPPITLAKVDANEESNRELATQFEIRGFPTIKILRNGGKSSQDYKGPRDADGIVNYLKKQSGPASAEIKSAEDASNLIKDVYIVGIFPKLSGDEFNNFKALAEKLRTDYDFGHTLDAKLLPRGETSVSGPVVRLFKPFDEQFVDFKDFDPAKLEKFIESSSIPTVTEFNNDPSNHVYLSKFFSSSNDKAMFFLNYTTEAADSLKSKYREVAEQYKGEISFLIGDSESSQAALNYFGLKEDQVPVLLVQKDDRFKYVKFNVEADQIAPWVKDYKNGKVPQFIKSEPIPESNNEPVKVVVADSIQDVVYKSGKNVLLEFYSP
;
A
#
# COMPACT_ATOMS: atom_id res chain seq x y z
N GLU A 1 19.14 -17.21 -15.83
CA GLU A 1 18.25 -17.28 -14.65
C GLU A 1 17.02 -18.16 -14.88
N TYR A 2 16.09 -17.81 -15.77
CA TYR A 2 14.84 -18.59 -15.97
C TYR A 2 15.06 -20.08 -16.30
N GLU A 3 15.95 -20.41 -17.26
CA GLU A 3 16.29 -21.80 -17.61
C GLU A 3 17.01 -22.55 -16.47
N LYS A 4 17.81 -21.84 -15.65
CA LYS A 4 18.47 -22.42 -14.47
C LYS A 4 17.43 -22.81 -13.42
N ALA A 5 16.49 -21.91 -13.13
CA ALA A 5 15.38 -22.18 -12.23
C ALA A 5 14.53 -23.36 -12.72
N ALA A 6 14.24 -23.41 -14.03
CA ALA A 6 13.48 -24.50 -14.65
C ALA A 6 14.15 -25.86 -14.42
N SER A 7 15.48 -25.94 -14.58
CA SER A 7 16.25 -27.17 -14.37
C SER A 7 16.18 -27.68 -12.93
N VAL A 8 16.14 -26.78 -11.95
CA VAL A 8 15.99 -27.15 -10.53
C VAL A 8 14.55 -27.57 -10.21
N LEU A 9 13.57 -26.85 -10.75
CA LEU A 9 12.15 -27.02 -10.46
C LEU A 9 11.53 -28.24 -11.15
N SER A 10 12.09 -28.69 -12.27
CA SER A 10 11.66 -29.93 -12.94
C SER A 10 11.89 -31.18 -12.07
N SER A 11 12.83 -31.11 -11.11
CA SER A 11 13.12 -32.19 -10.16
C SER A 11 12.35 -32.06 -8.84
N HIS A 12 11.51 -31.03 -8.68
CA HIS A 12 10.61 -30.91 -7.52
C HIS A 12 9.52 -32.00 -7.56
N ASP A 13 8.95 -32.35 -6.41
CA ASP A 13 7.81 -33.26 -6.31
C ASP A 13 6.60 -32.54 -5.68
N PRO A 14 5.52 -32.27 -6.43
CA PRO A 14 5.34 -32.56 -7.86
C PRO A 14 6.19 -31.62 -8.76
N PRO A 15 6.55 -32.03 -9.99
CA PRO A 15 7.35 -31.19 -10.89
C PRO A 15 6.70 -29.84 -11.18
N ILE A 16 7.48 -28.76 -11.04
CA ILE A 16 7.03 -27.40 -11.38
C ILE A 16 7.60 -27.05 -12.75
N THR A 17 6.72 -26.97 -13.75
CA THR A 17 7.11 -26.69 -15.14
C THR A 17 7.17 -25.19 -15.40
N LEU A 18 8.28 -24.73 -15.98
CA LEU A 18 8.43 -23.37 -16.50
C LEU A 18 8.27 -23.39 -18.02
N ALA A 19 7.58 -22.41 -18.56
CA ALA A 19 7.32 -22.28 -20.00
C ALA A 19 7.50 -20.82 -20.45
N LYS A 20 7.76 -20.62 -21.74
CA LYS A 20 7.88 -19.29 -22.35
C LYS A 20 7.09 -19.25 -23.65
N VAL A 21 6.55 -18.07 -23.97
CA VAL A 21 5.82 -17.78 -25.20
C VAL A 21 6.46 -16.52 -25.79
N ASP A 22 6.77 -16.54 -27.09
CA ASP A 22 7.15 -15.31 -27.79
C ASP A 22 5.88 -14.54 -28.18
N ALA A 23 5.52 -13.57 -27.35
CA ALA A 23 4.32 -12.76 -27.55
C ALA A 23 4.43 -11.74 -28.69
N ASN A 24 5.62 -11.55 -29.29
CA ASN A 24 5.78 -10.69 -30.46
C ASN A 24 5.49 -11.43 -31.77
N GLU A 25 5.48 -12.76 -31.76
CA GLU A 25 5.06 -13.53 -32.93
C GLU A 25 3.58 -13.31 -33.22
N GLU A 26 3.25 -13.03 -34.48
CA GLU A 26 1.87 -12.74 -34.91
C GLU A 26 0.91 -13.88 -34.52
N SER A 27 1.36 -15.13 -34.60
CA SER A 27 0.59 -16.33 -34.20
C SER A 27 0.26 -16.39 -32.71
N ASN A 28 0.97 -15.65 -31.84
CA ASN A 28 0.78 -15.67 -30.39
C ASN A 28 0.06 -14.40 -29.88
N ARG A 29 -0.35 -13.48 -30.76
CA ARG A 29 -0.99 -12.21 -30.35
C ARG A 29 -2.32 -12.40 -29.64
N GLU A 30 -3.13 -13.36 -30.09
CA GLU A 30 -4.40 -13.68 -29.41
C GLU A 30 -4.14 -14.18 -27.99
N LEU A 31 -3.13 -15.04 -27.81
CA LEU A 31 -2.71 -15.54 -26.51
C LEU A 31 -2.20 -14.42 -25.60
N ALA A 32 -1.35 -13.53 -26.10
CA ALA A 32 -0.87 -12.37 -25.34
C ALA A 32 -2.03 -11.44 -24.92
N THR A 33 -3.02 -11.26 -25.78
CA THR A 33 -4.22 -10.47 -25.48
C THR A 33 -5.09 -11.15 -24.42
N GLN A 34 -5.32 -12.46 -24.54
CA GLN A 34 -6.09 -13.25 -23.57
C GLN A 34 -5.49 -13.19 -22.17
N PHE A 35 -4.16 -13.15 -22.06
CA PHE A 35 -3.44 -12.99 -20.80
C PHE A 35 -3.18 -11.53 -20.41
N GLU A 36 -3.76 -10.56 -21.12
CA GLU A 36 -3.63 -9.13 -20.84
C GLU A 36 -2.17 -8.67 -20.70
N ILE A 37 -1.28 -9.15 -21.57
CA ILE A 37 0.13 -8.78 -21.53
C ILE A 37 0.30 -7.34 -22.03
N ARG A 38 0.68 -6.43 -21.12
CA ARG A 38 0.84 -4.99 -21.41
C ARG A 38 2.30 -4.53 -21.53
N GLY A 39 3.25 -5.41 -21.22
CA GLY A 39 4.67 -5.11 -21.25
C GLY A 39 5.50 -6.38 -21.11
N PHE A 40 6.80 -6.28 -21.35
CA PHE A 40 7.70 -7.43 -21.29
C PHE A 40 8.87 -7.17 -20.33
N PRO A 41 9.33 -8.20 -19.58
CA PRO A 41 8.69 -9.50 -19.41
C PRO A 41 7.50 -9.44 -18.42
N THR A 42 6.44 -10.19 -18.71
CA THR A 42 5.36 -10.51 -17.76
C THR A 42 5.37 -12.00 -17.51
N ILE A 43 5.44 -12.40 -16.24
CA ILE A 43 5.47 -13.80 -15.81
C ILE A 43 4.18 -14.06 -15.04
N LYS A 44 3.49 -15.16 -15.37
CA LYS A 44 2.27 -15.59 -14.71
C LYS A 44 2.41 -17.01 -14.17
N ILE A 45 1.76 -17.27 -13.04
CA ILE A 45 1.63 -18.60 -12.44
C ILE A 45 0.24 -19.12 -12.75
N LEU A 46 0.18 -20.27 -13.42
CA LEU A 46 -1.06 -20.97 -13.76
C LEU A 46 -1.23 -22.18 -12.85
N ARG A 47 -2.43 -22.34 -12.29
CA ARG A 47 -2.79 -23.47 -11.41
C ARG A 47 -4.09 -24.13 -11.87
N ASN A 48 -4.31 -25.36 -11.43
CA ASN A 48 -5.54 -26.12 -11.67
C ASN A 48 -5.90 -26.23 -13.16
N GLY A 49 -4.90 -26.49 -14.00
CA GLY A 49 -5.08 -26.58 -15.46
C GLY A 49 -5.40 -25.23 -16.13
N GLY A 50 -4.90 -24.12 -15.58
CA GLY A 50 -5.11 -22.78 -16.13
C GLY A 50 -6.38 -22.07 -15.65
N LYS A 51 -7.15 -22.68 -14.74
CA LYS A 51 -8.35 -22.05 -14.14
C LYS A 51 -8.02 -20.88 -13.22
N SER A 52 -6.81 -20.86 -12.65
CA SER A 52 -6.30 -19.75 -11.86
C SER A 52 -5.01 -19.23 -12.51
N SER A 53 -4.96 -17.92 -12.71
CA SER A 53 -3.84 -17.19 -13.28
C SER A 53 -3.50 -16.02 -12.37
N GLN A 54 -2.25 -15.94 -11.92
CA GLN A 54 -1.77 -14.88 -11.02
C GLN A 54 -0.44 -14.33 -11.53
N ASP A 55 -0.18 -13.05 -11.29
CA ASP A 55 1.10 -12.45 -11.66
C ASP A 55 2.22 -12.91 -10.72
N TYR A 56 3.38 -13.17 -11.30
CA TYR A 56 4.60 -13.45 -10.55
C TYR A 56 5.18 -12.16 -9.98
N LYS A 57 5.21 -12.05 -8.65
CA LYS A 57 5.75 -10.88 -7.92
C LYS A 57 7.08 -11.17 -7.22
N GLY A 58 7.72 -12.30 -7.52
CA GLY A 58 8.97 -12.71 -6.89
C GLY A 58 10.24 -12.13 -7.55
N PRO A 59 11.43 -12.47 -7.04
CA PRO A 59 12.71 -12.05 -7.59
C PRO A 59 13.01 -12.65 -8.97
N ARG A 60 13.86 -12.02 -9.79
CA ARG A 60 14.12 -12.48 -11.18
C ARG A 60 15.38 -13.33 -11.34
N ASP A 61 16.15 -13.52 -10.27
CA ASP A 61 17.28 -14.45 -10.24
C ASP A 61 16.80 -15.90 -10.05
N ALA A 62 17.64 -16.89 -10.43
CA ALA A 62 17.24 -18.28 -10.43
C ALA A 62 16.80 -18.79 -9.04
N ASP A 63 17.56 -18.45 -7.99
CA ASP A 63 17.30 -18.93 -6.63
C ASP A 63 16.00 -18.31 -6.09
N GLY A 64 15.77 -17.03 -6.33
CA GLY A 64 14.53 -16.35 -6.01
C GLY A 64 13.31 -16.95 -6.72
N ILE A 65 13.43 -17.30 -8.00
CA ILE A 65 12.37 -18.00 -8.74
C ILE A 65 12.09 -19.37 -8.13
N VAL A 66 13.13 -20.16 -7.85
CA VAL A 66 13.00 -21.50 -7.26
C VAL A 66 12.31 -21.44 -5.90
N ASN A 67 12.79 -20.57 -5.01
CA ASN A 67 12.25 -20.45 -3.66
C ASN A 67 10.80 -19.95 -3.67
N TYR A 68 10.50 -18.96 -4.52
CA TYR A 68 9.15 -18.44 -4.67
C TYR A 68 8.19 -19.52 -5.18
N LEU A 69 8.56 -20.26 -6.24
CA LEU A 69 7.68 -21.27 -6.82
C LEU A 69 7.50 -22.49 -5.93
N LYS A 70 8.52 -22.93 -5.17
CA LYS A 70 8.38 -23.97 -4.15
C LYS A 70 7.40 -23.57 -3.04
N LYS A 71 7.49 -22.32 -2.56
CA LYS A 71 6.51 -21.78 -1.61
C LYS A 71 5.10 -21.73 -2.23
N GLN A 72 5.01 -21.36 -3.50
CA GLN A 72 3.74 -21.27 -4.24
C GLN A 72 3.16 -22.61 -4.72
N SER A 73 3.91 -23.71 -4.66
CA SER A 73 3.42 -25.07 -4.93
C SER A 73 2.90 -25.77 -3.67
N GLY A 74 3.31 -25.30 -2.49
CA GLY A 74 2.75 -25.76 -1.22
C GLY A 74 1.27 -25.40 -1.05
N PRO A 75 0.61 -25.91 0.01
CA PRO A 75 -0.76 -25.51 0.31
C PRO A 75 -0.82 -24.00 0.56
N ALA A 76 -1.86 -23.29 0.08
CA ALA A 76 -1.95 -21.85 0.33
C ALA A 76 -2.03 -21.47 1.81
N SER A 77 -2.43 -22.42 2.65
CA SER A 77 -2.39 -22.30 4.10
C SER A 77 -1.84 -23.60 4.65
N ALA A 78 -0.68 -23.54 5.31
CA ALA A 78 -0.02 -24.66 5.94
C ALA A 78 -0.57 -24.90 7.36
N GLU A 79 -0.65 -26.18 7.77
CA GLU A 79 -1.09 -26.54 9.12
C GLU A 79 0.06 -26.34 10.12
N ILE A 80 -0.16 -25.53 11.14
CA ILE A 80 0.77 -25.24 12.24
C ILE A 80 0.51 -26.27 13.34
N LYS A 81 1.50 -27.14 13.58
CA LYS A 81 1.41 -28.28 14.51
C LYS A 81 2.30 -28.13 15.72
N SER A 82 3.24 -27.19 15.68
CA SER A 82 4.20 -26.93 16.75
C SER A 82 4.45 -25.43 16.91
N ALA A 83 5.01 -25.05 18.06
CA ALA A 83 5.45 -23.67 18.28
C ALA A 83 6.62 -23.26 17.37
N GLU A 84 7.41 -24.22 16.88
CA GLU A 84 8.51 -23.98 15.94
C GLU A 84 7.97 -23.49 14.59
N ASP A 85 6.90 -24.13 14.09
CA ASP A 85 6.19 -23.72 12.87
C ASP A 85 5.69 -22.26 12.96
N ALA A 86 5.39 -21.80 14.17
CA ALA A 86 4.82 -20.48 14.43
C ALA A 86 5.85 -19.39 14.81
N SER A 87 7.13 -19.74 14.92
CA SER A 87 8.18 -18.85 15.43
C SER A 87 8.43 -17.61 14.57
N ASN A 88 8.20 -17.69 13.26
CA ASN A 88 8.47 -16.62 12.30
C ASN A 88 7.24 -15.79 11.90
N LEU A 89 6.04 -16.10 12.44
CA LEU A 89 4.78 -15.48 11.99
C LEU A 89 4.65 -13.99 12.33
N ILE A 90 5.49 -13.48 13.24
CA ILE A 90 5.45 -12.09 13.71
C ILE A 90 6.40 -11.15 12.96
N LYS A 91 7.23 -11.68 12.05
CA LYS A 91 8.21 -10.89 11.29
C LYS A 91 7.56 -10.02 10.23
N ASP A 92 6.56 -10.58 9.56
CA ASP A 92 5.82 -9.95 8.47
C ASP A 92 4.31 -10.09 8.72
N VAL A 93 3.49 -9.55 7.81
CA VAL A 93 2.05 -9.79 7.86
C VAL A 93 1.76 -11.27 7.58
N TYR A 94 1.16 -11.96 8.54
CA TYR A 94 0.83 -13.38 8.44
C TYR A 94 -0.57 -13.66 8.96
N ILE A 95 -1.38 -14.42 8.22
CA ILE A 95 -2.78 -14.68 8.56
C ILE A 95 -2.94 -16.13 9.02
N VAL A 96 -3.40 -16.33 10.25
CA VAL A 96 -3.63 -17.65 10.83
C VAL A 96 -5.11 -17.88 11.10
N GLY A 97 -5.68 -18.93 10.52
CA GLY A 97 -6.99 -19.43 10.91
C GLY A 97 -6.90 -20.41 12.07
N ILE A 98 -7.51 -20.09 13.19
CA ILE A 98 -7.63 -20.94 14.38
C ILE A 98 -8.99 -21.60 14.29
N PHE A 99 -9.06 -22.93 14.24
CA PHE A 99 -10.32 -23.65 14.06
C PHE A 99 -10.50 -24.75 15.10
N PRO A 100 -11.75 -25.03 15.54
CA PRO A 100 -12.02 -26.20 16.37
C PRO A 100 -11.88 -27.53 15.60
N LYS A 101 -12.03 -27.48 14.27
CA LYS A 101 -11.89 -28.62 13.36
C LYS A 101 -11.49 -28.12 11.96
N LEU A 102 -10.73 -28.91 11.22
CA LEU A 102 -10.31 -28.58 9.84
C LEU A 102 -11.39 -28.98 8.81
N SER A 103 -12.63 -28.52 9.04
CA SER A 103 -13.80 -28.79 8.19
C SER A 103 -14.92 -27.81 8.49
N GLY A 104 -15.87 -27.67 7.57
CA GLY A 104 -17.00 -26.74 7.69
C GLY A 104 -16.79 -25.46 6.88
N ASP A 105 -17.83 -24.63 6.84
CA ASP A 105 -17.89 -23.48 5.94
C ASP A 105 -16.83 -22.43 6.29
N GLU A 106 -16.57 -22.20 7.58
CA GLU A 106 -15.55 -21.24 8.03
C GLU A 106 -14.15 -21.64 7.56
N PHE A 107 -13.80 -22.93 7.69
CA PHE A 107 -12.53 -23.46 7.24
C PHE A 107 -12.41 -23.43 5.70
N ASN A 108 -13.49 -23.82 5.00
CA ASN A 108 -13.52 -23.82 3.55
C ASN A 108 -13.40 -22.40 2.97
N ASN A 109 -14.11 -21.42 3.54
CA ASN A 109 -14.03 -20.01 3.14
C ASN A 109 -12.63 -19.46 3.38
N PHE A 110 -12.03 -19.75 4.54
CA PHE A 110 -10.66 -19.34 4.83
C PHE A 110 -9.65 -19.95 3.85
N LYS A 111 -9.76 -21.24 3.54
CA LYS A 111 -8.89 -21.92 2.56
C LYS A 111 -9.05 -21.35 1.16
N ALA A 112 -10.27 -21.07 0.72
CA ALA A 112 -10.53 -20.44 -0.56
C ALA A 112 -9.91 -19.03 -0.63
N LEU A 113 -10.03 -18.24 0.43
CA LEU A 113 -9.41 -16.92 0.52
C LEU A 113 -7.89 -16.99 0.55
N ALA A 114 -7.31 -17.95 1.28
CA ALA A 114 -5.87 -18.19 1.26
C ALA A 114 -5.38 -18.51 -0.16
N GLU A 115 -6.07 -19.36 -0.92
CA GLU A 115 -5.70 -19.63 -2.33
C GLU A 115 -5.81 -18.39 -3.22
N LYS A 116 -6.81 -17.54 -2.96
CA LYS A 116 -6.98 -16.26 -3.69
C LYS A 116 -5.84 -15.30 -3.41
N LEU A 117 -5.40 -15.19 -2.15
CA LEU A 117 -4.52 -14.14 -1.66
C LEU A 117 -3.06 -14.58 -1.39
N ARG A 118 -2.71 -15.85 -1.65
CA ARG A 118 -1.37 -16.43 -1.40
C ARG A 118 -0.18 -15.74 -2.07
N THR A 119 -0.42 -14.86 -3.05
CA THR A 119 0.63 -14.06 -3.69
C THR A 119 0.96 -12.80 -2.93
N ASP A 120 0.01 -12.31 -2.14
CA ASP A 120 0.09 -11.03 -1.44
C ASP A 120 0.30 -11.23 0.07
N TYR A 121 -0.11 -12.38 0.60
CA TYR A 121 0.02 -12.71 2.01
C TYR A 121 0.34 -14.17 2.25
N ASP A 122 0.96 -14.42 3.39
CA ASP A 122 1.19 -15.77 3.90
C ASP A 122 0.08 -16.20 4.84
N PHE A 123 -0.39 -17.44 4.66
CA PHE A 123 -1.44 -18.02 5.47
C PHE A 123 -0.99 -19.31 6.17
N GLY A 124 -1.56 -19.54 7.34
CA GLY A 124 -1.46 -20.78 8.09
C GLY A 124 -2.78 -21.09 8.77
N HIS A 125 -2.90 -22.29 9.32
CA HIS A 125 -4.05 -22.64 10.14
C HIS A 125 -3.64 -23.60 11.25
N THR A 126 -4.39 -23.60 12.35
CA THR A 126 -4.13 -24.50 13.47
C THR A 126 -5.42 -24.92 14.18
N LEU A 127 -5.35 -26.05 14.87
CA LEU A 127 -6.37 -26.50 15.81
C LEU A 127 -6.12 -25.98 17.24
N ASP A 128 -4.92 -25.44 17.53
CA ASP A 128 -4.52 -25.03 18.87
C ASP A 128 -3.87 -23.64 18.86
N ALA A 129 -4.62 -22.65 19.36
CA ALA A 129 -4.14 -21.27 19.51
C ALA A 129 -2.89 -21.14 20.40
N LYS A 130 -2.63 -22.12 21.29
CA LYS A 130 -1.46 -22.10 22.19
C LYS A 130 -0.14 -22.27 21.44
N LEU A 131 -0.18 -22.77 20.21
CA LEU A 131 1.01 -22.90 19.35
C LEU A 131 1.46 -21.54 18.80
N LEU A 132 0.58 -20.54 18.80
CA LEU A 132 0.86 -19.26 18.18
C LEU A 132 1.58 -18.30 19.14
N PRO A 133 2.47 -17.43 18.62
CA PRO A 133 2.97 -16.28 19.38
C PRO A 133 1.80 -15.46 19.92
N ARG A 134 1.93 -14.97 21.16
CA ARG A 134 0.86 -14.19 21.82
C ARG A 134 -0.46 -14.98 21.96
N GLY A 135 -0.37 -16.31 22.02
CA GLY A 135 -1.48 -17.25 22.22
C GLY A 135 -1.89 -17.48 23.68
N GLU A 136 -1.36 -16.69 24.61
CA GLU A 136 -1.60 -16.81 26.07
C GLU A 136 -3.07 -16.63 26.44
N THR A 137 -3.85 -15.93 25.60
CA THR A 137 -5.30 -15.85 25.70
C THR A 137 -5.92 -17.04 24.96
N SER A 138 -6.53 -17.96 25.69
CA SER A 138 -7.30 -19.07 25.10
C SER A 138 -8.45 -18.52 24.25
N VAL A 139 -8.25 -18.47 22.94
CA VAL A 139 -9.28 -18.11 21.96
C VAL A 139 -10.16 -19.34 21.73
N SER A 140 -11.43 -19.24 22.12
CA SER A 140 -12.45 -20.26 21.89
C SER A 140 -13.23 -19.91 20.61
N GLY A 141 -13.13 -20.77 19.60
CA GLY A 141 -13.93 -20.71 18.37
C GLY A 141 -13.11 -20.56 17.09
N PRO A 142 -13.77 -20.64 15.91
CA PRO A 142 -13.12 -20.27 14.66
C PRO A 142 -12.79 -18.77 14.70
N VAL A 143 -11.51 -18.43 14.55
CA VAL A 143 -11.01 -17.05 14.55
C VAL A 143 -9.90 -16.93 13.53
N VAL A 144 -9.88 -15.83 12.77
CA VAL A 144 -8.72 -15.46 11.96
C VAL A 144 -7.91 -14.44 12.73
N ARG A 145 -6.65 -14.77 13.01
CA ARG A 145 -5.67 -13.88 13.62
C ARG A 145 -4.71 -13.39 12.54
N LEU A 146 -4.64 -12.07 12.35
CA LEU A 146 -3.61 -11.45 11.50
C LEU A 146 -2.48 -10.95 12.41
N PHE A 147 -1.28 -11.49 12.21
CA PHE A 147 -0.04 -10.99 12.80
C PHE A 147 0.54 -9.88 11.92
N LYS A 148 1.16 -8.90 12.57
CA LYS A 148 1.81 -7.76 11.90
C LYS A 148 2.95 -7.21 12.76
N PRO A 149 4.04 -6.68 12.16
CA PRO A 149 5.19 -6.16 12.91
C PRO A 149 4.97 -4.75 13.47
N PHE A 150 3.80 -4.15 13.27
CA PHE A 150 3.47 -2.77 13.63
C PHE A 150 2.16 -2.68 14.44
N ASP A 151 1.88 -1.48 14.96
CA ASP A 151 0.67 -1.15 15.74
C ASP A 151 0.38 -2.16 16.88
N GLU A 152 -0.87 -2.65 16.98
CA GLU A 152 -1.33 -3.60 17.99
C GLU A 152 -0.78 -5.03 17.82
N GLN A 153 0.14 -5.22 16.85
CA GLN A 153 0.95 -6.44 16.69
C GLN A 153 0.18 -7.70 16.25
N PHE A 154 -1.10 -7.80 16.55
CA PHE A 154 -2.04 -8.75 15.97
C PHE A 154 -3.48 -8.25 16.10
N VAL A 155 -4.37 -8.73 15.24
CA VAL A 155 -5.81 -8.47 15.34
C VAL A 155 -6.61 -9.73 15.01
N ASP A 156 -7.64 -9.97 15.82
CA ASP A 156 -8.55 -11.12 15.67
C ASP A 156 -9.84 -10.72 14.97
N PHE A 157 -10.34 -11.60 14.11
CA PHE A 157 -11.58 -11.44 13.37
C PHE A 157 -12.40 -12.73 13.36
N LYS A 158 -13.72 -12.62 13.51
CA LYS A 158 -14.61 -13.77 13.74
C LYS A 158 -15.67 -13.96 12.65
N ASP A 159 -15.71 -13.08 11.65
CA ASP A 159 -16.66 -13.19 10.54
C ASP A 159 -15.98 -13.90 9.36
N PHE A 160 -16.51 -15.05 8.96
CA PHE A 160 -15.95 -15.89 7.90
C PHE A 160 -16.68 -15.72 6.56
N ASP A 161 -17.51 -14.68 6.42
CA ASP A 161 -17.95 -14.24 5.10
C ASP A 161 -16.73 -13.87 4.24
N PRO A 162 -16.58 -14.43 3.02
CA PRO A 162 -15.40 -14.21 2.21
C PRO A 162 -15.08 -12.74 1.92
N ALA A 163 -16.10 -11.92 1.64
CA ALA A 163 -15.91 -10.52 1.29
C ALA A 163 -15.51 -9.69 2.51
N LYS A 164 -16.12 -9.95 3.67
CA LYS A 164 -15.73 -9.28 4.91
C LYS A 164 -14.34 -9.69 5.39
N LEU A 165 -14.00 -10.97 5.27
CA LEU A 165 -12.69 -11.47 5.65
C LEU A 165 -11.57 -10.92 4.76
N GLU A 166 -11.81 -10.83 3.46
CA GLU A 166 -10.90 -10.17 2.51
C GLU A 166 -10.68 -8.70 2.89
N LYS A 167 -11.77 -7.94 3.10
CA LYS A 167 -11.69 -6.53 3.52
C LYS A 167 -10.96 -6.37 4.86
N PHE A 168 -11.16 -7.29 5.80
CA PHE A 168 -10.43 -7.31 7.07
C PHE A 168 -8.93 -7.46 6.85
N ILE A 169 -8.49 -8.41 6.02
CA ILE A 169 -7.06 -8.64 5.72
C ILE A 169 -6.47 -7.41 5.04
N GLU A 170 -7.14 -6.88 4.01
CA GLU A 170 -6.67 -5.70 3.27
C GLU A 170 -6.47 -4.51 4.20
N SER A 171 -7.47 -4.18 5.01
CA SER A 171 -7.43 -3.02 5.92
C SER A 171 -6.49 -3.20 7.12
N SER A 172 -6.33 -4.42 7.63
CA SER A 172 -5.51 -4.71 8.81
C SER A 172 -4.03 -4.95 8.49
N SER A 173 -3.71 -5.18 7.21
CA SER A 173 -2.34 -5.43 6.74
C SER A 173 -1.54 -4.18 6.38
N ILE A 174 -2.11 -3.00 6.62
CA ILE A 174 -1.49 -1.70 6.40
C ILE A 174 -1.33 -1.01 7.77
N PRO A 175 -0.18 -0.41 8.07
CA PRO A 175 -0.01 0.38 9.29
C PRO A 175 -1.06 1.50 9.40
N THR A 176 -1.50 1.82 10.61
CA THR A 176 -2.38 2.99 10.84
C THR A 176 -1.75 4.26 10.25
N VAL A 177 -0.43 4.43 10.43
CA VAL A 177 0.37 5.46 9.77
C VAL A 177 1.54 4.78 9.08
N THR A 178 1.59 4.86 7.75
CA THR A 178 2.67 4.29 6.96
C THR A 178 3.89 5.21 7.01
N GLU A 179 5.07 4.65 7.29
CA GLU A 179 6.34 5.40 7.22
C GLU A 179 6.81 5.54 5.77
N PHE A 180 7.11 6.78 5.37
CA PHE A 180 7.78 7.10 4.12
C PHE A 180 9.27 7.25 4.38
N ASN A 181 10.01 6.21 4.00
CA ASN A 181 11.46 6.14 4.11
C ASN A 181 12.00 5.19 3.02
N ASN A 182 13.32 5.05 2.96
CA ASN A 182 14.00 4.19 1.99
C ASN A 182 14.21 2.76 2.50
N ASP A 183 13.53 2.35 3.59
CA ASP A 183 13.62 0.99 4.10
C ASP A 183 12.83 0.04 3.17
N PRO A 184 13.49 -0.96 2.56
CA PRO A 184 12.82 -1.91 1.68
C PRO A 184 11.64 -2.65 2.33
N SER A 185 11.66 -2.84 3.65
CA SER A 185 10.56 -3.47 4.39
C SER A 185 9.29 -2.61 4.39
N ASN A 186 9.40 -1.29 4.20
CA ASN A 186 8.26 -0.38 4.13
C ASN A 186 7.69 -0.22 2.71
N HIS A 187 8.42 -0.62 1.67
CA HIS A 187 7.98 -0.49 0.28
C HIS A 187 6.62 -1.16 0.01
N VAL A 188 6.35 -2.31 0.64
CA VAL A 188 5.06 -3.01 0.49
C VAL A 188 3.91 -2.15 1.03
N TYR A 189 4.09 -1.51 2.18
CA TYR A 189 3.07 -0.67 2.80
C TYR A 189 2.89 0.64 2.03
N LEU A 190 3.97 1.22 1.51
CA LEU A 190 3.91 2.38 0.63
C LEU A 190 3.14 2.09 -0.65
N SER A 191 3.42 0.97 -1.31
CA SER A 191 2.68 0.56 -2.51
C SER A 191 1.19 0.39 -2.22
N LYS A 192 0.83 -0.24 -1.09
CA LYS A 192 -0.57 -0.39 -0.66
C LYS A 192 -1.21 0.95 -0.31
N PHE A 193 -0.49 1.84 0.37
CA PHE A 193 -0.95 3.18 0.69
C PHE A 193 -1.35 3.92 -0.58
N PHE A 194 -0.48 4.00 -1.59
CA PHE A 194 -0.76 4.72 -2.84
C PHE A 194 -1.82 4.03 -3.70
N SER A 195 -1.93 2.69 -3.65
CA SER A 195 -2.92 1.94 -4.42
C SER A 195 -4.31 1.91 -3.78
N SER A 196 -4.46 2.34 -2.51
CA SER A 196 -5.76 2.32 -1.84
C SER A 196 -6.73 3.32 -2.51
N SER A 197 -8.03 3.13 -2.34
CA SER A 197 -9.04 4.07 -2.86
C SER A 197 -9.30 5.27 -1.94
N ASN A 198 -8.74 5.27 -0.74
CA ASN A 198 -9.00 6.29 0.28
C ASN A 198 -8.31 7.61 -0.07
N ASP A 199 -8.76 8.71 0.55
CA ASP A 199 -7.99 9.95 0.52
C ASP A 199 -6.60 9.72 1.15
N LYS A 200 -5.57 10.39 0.64
CA LYS A 200 -4.18 10.20 1.07
C LYS A 200 -3.73 11.38 1.92
N ALA A 201 -3.70 11.21 3.24
CA ALA A 201 -3.06 12.16 4.13
C ALA A 201 -1.56 11.85 4.23
N MET A 202 -0.71 12.82 3.93
CA MET A 202 0.74 12.73 3.98
C MET A 202 1.26 13.87 4.85
N PHE A 203 2.05 13.53 5.86
CA PHE A 203 2.61 14.50 6.79
C PHE A 203 4.14 14.42 6.77
N PHE A 204 4.78 15.50 6.35
CA PHE A 204 6.23 15.60 6.33
C PHE A 204 6.69 16.56 7.42
N LEU A 205 7.64 16.14 8.24
CA LEU A 205 8.19 16.90 9.36
C LEU A 205 9.66 16.58 9.57
N ASN A 206 10.43 17.49 10.15
CA ASN A 206 11.81 17.20 10.54
C ASN A 206 11.81 16.39 11.85
N TYR A 207 12.33 15.16 11.79
CA TYR A 207 12.31 14.22 12.92
C TYR A 207 13.27 14.61 14.06
N THR A 208 14.22 15.50 13.83
CA THR A 208 15.22 15.91 14.84
C THR A 208 14.75 17.08 15.71
N THR A 209 13.57 17.63 15.44
CA THR A 209 13.01 18.77 16.19
C THR A 209 12.36 18.33 17.49
N GLU A 210 12.40 19.20 18.52
CA GLU A 210 11.78 18.90 19.83
C GLU A 210 10.25 18.69 19.73
N ALA A 211 9.60 19.30 18.73
CA ALA A 211 8.17 19.16 18.49
C ALA A 211 7.79 17.85 17.78
N ALA A 212 8.75 17.11 17.23
CA ALA A 212 8.49 15.97 16.35
C ALA A 212 7.64 14.88 17.02
N ASP A 213 7.95 14.49 18.26
CA ASP A 213 7.22 13.43 18.96
C ASP A 213 5.76 13.83 19.25
N SER A 214 5.52 15.09 19.62
CA SER A 214 4.18 15.63 19.84
C SER A 214 3.35 15.61 18.54
N LEU A 215 3.95 16.07 17.44
CA LEU A 215 3.34 16.08 16.11
C LEU A 215 3.02 14.65 15.62
N LYS A 216 3.98 13.73 15.73
CA LYS A 216 3.81 12.31 15.37
C LYS A 216 2.70 11.65 16.17
N SER A 217 2.71 11.84 17.50
CA SER A 217 1.69 11.29 18.39
C SER A 217 0.30 11.80 18.04
N LYS A 218 0.16 13.11 17.83
CA LYS A 218 -1.15 13.70 17.52
C LYS A 218 -1.64 13.31 16.13
N TYR A 219 -0.74 13.19 15.15
CA TYR A 219 -1.07 12.70 13.82
C TYR A 219 -1.56 11.25 13.86
N ARG A 220 -0.91 10.38 14.65
CA ARG A 220 -1.34 8.99 14.84
C ARG A 220 -2.70 8.88 15.53
N GLU A 221 -2.97 9.71 16.53
CA GLU A 221 -4.29 9.78 17.17
C GLU A 221 -5.40 10.11 16.15
N VAL A 222 -5.16 11.08 15.27
CA VAL A 222 -6.10 11.45 14.20
C VAL A 222 -6.22 10.31 13.19
N ALA A 223 -5.13 9.62 12.85
CA ALA A 223 -5.16 8.49 11.93
C ALA A 223 -6.07 7.35 12.42
N GLU A 224 -6.06 7.05 13.73
CA GLU A 224 -6.97 6.06 14.32
C GLU A 224 -8.45 6.49 14.22
N GLN A 225 -8.75 7.79 14.35
CA GLN A 225 -10.12 8.30 14.26
C GLN A 225 -10.74 8.19 12.87
N TYR A 226 -9.91 8.26 11.82
CA TYR A 226 -10.36 8.23 10.41
C TYR A 226 -9.95 6.93 9.69
N LYS A 227 -9.66 5.86 10.45
CA LYS A 227 -9.26 4.56 9.92
C LYS A 227 -10.30 4.01 8.95
N GLY A 228 -9.85 3.64 7.76
CA GLY A 228 -10.71 3.13 6.68
C GLY A 228 -11.37 4.20 5.82
N GLU A 229 -11.30 5.49 6.19
CA GLU A 229 -11.78 6.60 5.37
C GLU A 229 -10.64 7.38 4.72
N ILE A 230 -9.55 7.59 5.46
CA ILE A 230 -8.34 8.27 5.01
C ILE A 230 -7.16 7.33 5.29
N SER A 231 -6.26 7.18 4.33
CA SER A 231 -4.98 6.52 4.54
C SER A 231 -3.95 7.56 4.99
N PHE A 232 -3.18 7.24 6.02
CA PHE A 232 -2.19 8.17 6.60
C PHE A 232 -0.76 7.69 6.37
N LEU A 233 0.09 8.64 6.00
CA LEU A 233 1.51 8.46 5.79
C LEU A 233 2.28 9.59 6.49
N ILE A 234 3.43 9.25 7.05
CA ILE A 234 4.34 10.20 7.68
C ILE A 234 5.76 9.99 7.15
N GLY A 235 6.49 11.08 6.89
CA GLY A 235 7.84 11.01 6.36
C GLY A 235 8.73 12.06 7.00
N ASP A 236 10.00 11.71 7.16
CA ASP A 236 11.01 12.68 7.58
C ASP A 236 11.36 13.62 6.41
N SER A 237 11.38 14.91 6.66
CA SER A 237 11.60 15.91 5.61
C SER A 237 12.98 15.79 4.96
N GLU A 238 14.02 15.44 5.71
CA GLU A 238 15.39 15.33 5.17
C GLU A 238 15.50 14.19 4.17
N SER A 239 14.85 13.06 4.45
CA SER A 239 14.83 11.89 3.55
C SER A 239 13.76 11.93 2.46
N SER A 240 12.84 12.92 2.50
CA SER A 240 11.67 13.00 1.61
C SER A 240 11.71 14.14 0.57
N GLN A 241 12.87 14.73 0.31
CA GLN A 241 13.03 15.88 -0.60
C GLN A 241 12.43 15.65 -2.00
N ALA A 242 12.62 14.45 -2.57
CA ALA A 242 12.03 14.11 -3.87
C ALA A 242 10.49 14.14 -3.83
N ALA A 243 9.88 13.67 -2.74
CA ALA A 243 8.43 13.71 -2.56
C ALA A 243 7.95 15.16 -2.37
N LEU A 244 8.62 15.96 -1.54
CA LEU A 244 8.31 17.38 -1.36
C LEU A 244 8.35 18.12 -2.70
N ASN A 245 9.40 17.92 -3.49
CA ASN A 245 9.55 18.50 -4.83
C ASN A 245 8.45 18.06 -5.80
N TYR A 246 8.08 16.77 -5.79
CA TYR A 246 6.97 16.25 -6.59
C TYR A 246 5.64 16.95 -6.24
N PHE A 247 5.42 17.24 -4.97
CA PHE A 247 4.24 17.99 -4.51
C PHE A 247 4.39 19.51 -4.65
N GLY A 248 5.57 20.03 -5.03
CA GLY A 248 5.86 21.45 -5.13
C GLY A 248 5.98 22.15 -3.79
N LEU A 249 6.35 21.41 -2.75
CA LEU A 249 6.54 21.88 -1.37
C LEU A 249 8.02 22.17 -1.14
N LYS A 250 8.31 23.15 -0.29
CA LYS A 250 9.67 23.55 0.09
C LYS A 250 9.98 23.13 1.53
N GLU A 251 11.27 22.99 1.84
CA GLU A 251 11.73 22.58 3.19
C GLU A 251 11.36 23.59 4.28
N ASP A 252 11.31 24.89 3.96
CA ASP A 252 10.93 25.96 4.89
C ASP A 252 9.43 26.00 5.23
N GLN A 253 8.63 25.14 4.59
CA GLN A 253 7.19 25.01 4.83
C GLN A 253 6.82 23.83 5.74
N VAL A 254 7.83 23.04 6.12
CA VAL A 254 7.72 21.87 7.01
C VAL A 254 7.65 22.33 8.47
N PRO A 255 6.80 21.74 9.34
CA PRO A 255 5.93 20.58 9.12
C PRO A 255 4.75 20.87 8.18
N VAL A 256 4.53 19.99 7.21
CA VAL A 256 3.50 20.16 6.18
C VAL A 256 2.58 18.97 6.11
N LEU A 257 1.28 19.24 6.22
CA LEU A 257 0.21 18.25 6.07
C LEU A 257 -0.49 18.44 4.73
N LEU A 258 -0.47 17.40 3.91
CA LEU A 258 -1.08 17.34 2.60
C LEU A 258 -2.19 16.28 2.62
N VAL A 259 -3.34 16.58 2.02
CA VAL A 259 -4.31 15.55 1.63
C VAL A 259 -4.48 15.57 0.12
N GLN A 260 -4.33 14.40 -0.51
CA GLN A 260 -4.58 14.20 -1.93
C GLN A 260 -5.86 13.38 -2.12
N LYS A 261 -6.77 13.90 -2.94
CA LYS A 261 -8.05 13.29 -3.30
C LYS A 261 -8.16 13.09 -4.81
N ASP A 262 -8.52 11.86 -5.22
CA ASP A 262 -8.67 11.41 -6.62
C ASP A 262 -7.48 11.79 -7.53
N ASP A 263 -6.26 11.76 -6.99
CA ASP A 263 -4.99 12.19 -7.60
C ASP A 263 -4.91 13.64 -8.12
N ARG A 264 -6.01 14.39 -8.10
CA ARG A 264 -6.15 15.70 -8.73
C ARG A 264 -6.18 16.83 -7.71
N PHE A 265 -6.88 16.62 -6.61
CA PHE A 265 -7.16 17.67 -5.64
C PHE A 265 -6.17 17.55 -4.48
N LYS A 266 -5.42 18.62 -4.25
CA LYS A 266 -4.46 18.73 -3.15
C LYS A 266 -5.00 19.73 -2.14
N TYR A 267 -4.84 19.44 -0.86
CA TYR A 267 -5.19 20.32 0.25
C TYR A 267 -3.98 20.38 1.15
N VAL A 268 -3.44 21.57 1.41
CA VAL A 268 -2.15 21.71 2.08
C VAL A 268 -2.28 22.66 3.26
N LYS A 269 -1.72 22.25 4.39
CA LYS A 269 -1.46 23.08 5.56
C LYS A 269 0.05 23.11 5.80
N PHE A 270 0.62 24.30 5.71
CA PHE A 270 2.03 24.54 6.01
C PHE A 270 2.21 24.88 7.50
N ASN A 271 3.44 24.73 7.99
CA ASN A 271 3.86 25.10 9.35
C ASN A 271 2.89 24.59 10.42
N VAL A 272 2.59 23.29 10.35
CA VAL A 272 1.56 22.65 11.19
C VAL A 272 2.05 22.51 12.62
N GLU A 273 1.23 22.98 13.55
CA GLU A 273 1.38 22.71 14.99
C GLU A 273 0.47 21.54 15.41
N ALA A 274 0.80 20.85 16.51
CA ALA A 274 0.14 19.60 16.89
C ALA A 274 -1.37 19.77 17.13
N ASP A 275 -1.79 20.82 17.82
CA ASP A 275 -3.19 21.12 18.10
C ASP A 275 -4.01 21.49 16.84
N GLN A 276 -3.35 21.84 15.74
CA GLN A 276 -3.99 22.18 14.47
C GLN A 276 -4.32 20.94 13.61
N ILE A 277 -3.68 19.78 13.87
CA ILE A 277 -3.83 18.58 13.01
C ILE A 277 -5.27 18.08 13.00
N ALA A 278 -5.84 17.80 14.19
CA ALA A 278 -7.19 17.28 14.32
C ALA A 278 -8.28 18.20 13.75
N PRO A 279 -8.34 19.51 14.09
CA PRO A 279 -9.35 20.40 13.53
C PRO A 279 -9.20 20.57 12.01
N TRP A 280 -7.97 20.60 11.49
CA TRP A 280 -7.75 20.74 10.05
C TRP A 280 -8.23 19.52 9.25
N VAL A 281 -7.92 18.30 9.71
CA VAL A 281 -8.42 17.05 9.06
C VAL A 281 -9.94 16.98 9.13
N LYS A 282 -10.54 17.41 10.24
CA LYS A 282 -12.00 17.51 10.38
C LYS A 282 -12.60 18.51 9.39
N ASP A 283 -12.01 19.68 9.24
CA ASP A 283 -12.48 20.69 8.29
C ASP A 283 -12.30 20.22 6.84
N TYR A 284 -11.23 19.50 6.53
CA TYR A 284 -11.04 18.84 5.24
C TYR A 284 -12.19 17.87 4.94
N LYS A 285 -12.51 16.97 5.89
CA LYS A 285 -13.61 16.00 5.72
C LYS A 285 -14.97 16.66 5.59
N ASN A 286 -15.16 17.83 6.19
CA ASN A 286 -16.37 18.64 6.06
C ASN A 286 -16.39 19.51 4.78
N GLY A 287 -15.38 19.43 3.91
CA GLY A 287 -15.29 20.20 2.67
C GLY A 287 -15.02 21.69 2.87
N LYS A 288 -14.50 22.09 4.04
CA LYS A 288 -14.24 23.50 4.40
C LYS A 288 -12.82 23.96 4.03
N VAL A 289 -11.89 23.03 3.81
CA VAL A 289 -10.52 23.37 3.41
C VAL A 289 -10.51 23.65 1.90
N PRO A 290 -10.01 24.83 1.46
CA PRO A 290 -9.92 25.14 0.04
C PRO A 290 -8.85 24.27 -0.63
N GLN A 291 -9.05 23.98 -1.91
CA GLN A 291 -8.04 23.28 -2.71
C GLN A 291 -6.77 24.11 -2.82
N PHE A 292 -5.62 23.47 -2.61
CA PHE A 292 -4.31 24.01 -2.89
C PHE A 292 -4.05 24.01 -4.40
N ILE A 293 -3.73 25.19 -4.93
CA ILE A 293 -3.33 25.39 -6.32
C ILE A 293 -1.84 25.77 -6.29
N LYS A 294 -1.01 25.01 -7.00
CA LYS A 294 0.42 25.32 -7.10
C LYS A 294 0.58 26.65 -7.84
N SER A 295 1.24 27.59 -7.20
CA SER A 295 1.60 28.89 -7.79
C SER A 295 3.08 29.15 -7.60
N GLU A 296 3.72 29.75 -8.60
CA GLU A 296 4.97 30.45 -8.38
C GLU A 296 4.73 31.71 -7.53
N PRO A 297 5.76 32.26 -6.87
CA PRO A 297 5.65 33.55 -6.19
C PRO A 297 5.17 34.63 -7.17
N ILE A 298 4.32 35.51 -6.69
CA ILE A 298 3.95 36.69 -7.47
C ILE A 298 5.22 37.50 -7.72
N PRO A 299 5.57 37.83 -8.98
CA PRO A 299 6.78 38.59 -9.29
C PRO A 299 6.79 39.93 -8.54
N GLU A 300 7.93 40.26 -7.92
CA GLU A 300 8.10 41.55 -7.21
C GLU A 300 7.89 42.75 -8.16
N SER A 301 8.24 42.58 -9.42
CA SER A 301 7.97 43.54 -10.49
C SER A 301 7.30 42.83 -11.66
N ASN A 302 6.22 43.44 -12.17
CA ASN A 302 5.45 42.93 -13.30
C ASN A 302 5.14 44.06 -14.30
N ASN A 303 6.16 44.84 -14.63
CA ASN A 303 6.01 46.09 -15.39
C ASN A 303 6.19 45.91 -16.91
N GLU A 304 6.71 44.76 -17.34
CA GLU A 304 6.94 44.46 -18.76
C GLU A 304 5.64 44.43 -19.60
N PRO A 305 5.72 44.62 -20.93
CA PRO A 305 4.54 44.58 -21.81
C PRO A 305 3.77 43.26 -21.75
N VAL A 306 4.49 42.14 -21.59
CA VAL A 306 3.91 40.83 -21.31
C VAL A 306 3.86 40.65 -19.80
N LYS A 307 2.65 40.58 -19.24
CA LYS A 307 2.45 40.40 -17.81
C LYS A 307 2.65 38.94 -17.43
N VAL A 308 3.49 38.71 -16.44
CA VAL A 308 3.66 37.37 -15.84
C VAL A 308 2.47 37.14 -14.90
N VAL A 309 1.76 36.04 -15.12
CA VAL A 309 0.62 35.63 -14.30
C VAL A 309 0.95 34.28 -13.67
N VAL A 310 0.71 34.18 -12.37
CA VAL A 310 0.85 32.94 -11.60
C VAL A 310 -0.53 32.56 -11.07
N ALA A 311 -0.70 31.33 -10.59
CA ALA A 311 -2.01 30.86 -10.14
C ALA A 311 -2.60 31.74 -9.00
N ASP A 312 -1.76 32.28 -8.12
CA ASP A 312 -2.19 33.16 -7.03
C ASP A 312 -2.61 34.56 -7.51
N SER A 313 -2.13 35.02 -8.67
CA SER A 313 -2.47 36.35 -9.22
C SER A 313 -3.49 36.33 -10.35
N ILE A 314 -3.85 35.14 -10.87
CA ILE A 314 -4.73 35.01 -12.04
C ILE A 314 -6.12 35.61 -11.82
N GLN A 315 -6.66 35.52 -10.61
CA GLN A 315 -7.97 36.11 -10.28
C GLN A 315 -7.96 37.62 -10.45
N ASP A 316 -6.91 38.31 -10.01
CA ASP A 316 -6.86 39.76 -10.04
C ASP A 316 -6.36 40.28 -11.39
N VAL A 317 -5.34 39.65 -11.98
CA VAL A 317 -4.72 40.10 -13.24
C VAL A 317 -5.56 39.73 -14.47
N VAL A 318 -6.32 38.64 -14.41
CA VAL A 318 -7.11 38.16 -15.55
C VAL A 318 -8.60 38.37 -15.29
N TYR A 319 -9.18 37.62 -14.35
CA TYR A 319 -10.65 37.52 -14.21
C TYR A 319 -11.32 38.79 -13.69
N LYS A 320 -10.70 39.51 -12.75
CA LYS A 320 -11.22 40.75 -12.15
C LYS A 320 -10.63 42.02 -12.76
N SER A 321 -9.77 41.88 -13.77
CA SER A 321 -9.05 43.02 -14.35
C SER A 321 -9.95 44.03 -15.07
N GLY A 322 -11.15 43.61 -15.48
CA GLY A 322 -12.04 44.39 -16.34
C GLY A 322 -11.50 44.61 -17.76
N LYS A 323 -10.44 43.89 -18.16
CA LYS A 323 -9.76 44.03 -19.45
C LYS A 323 -9.95 42.77 -20.30
N ASN A 324 -9.80 42.92 -21.62
CA ASN A 324 -9.63 41.78 -22.51
C ASN A 324 -8.20 41.27 -22.35
N VAL A 325 -8.05 40.01 -21.95
CA VAL A 325 -6.75 39.38 -21.69
C VAL A 325 -6.56 38.20 -22.63
N LEU A 326 -5.45 38.22 -23.38
CA LEU A 326 -4.95 37.06 -24.12
C LEU A 326 -3.85 36.41 -23.26
N LEU A 327 -4.03 35.15 -22.88
CA LEU A 327 -3.13 34.42 -21.99
C LEU A 327 -2.43 33.30 -22.76
N GLU A 328 -1.11 33.28 -22.72
CA GLU A 328 -0.27 32.21 -23.27
C GLU A 328 0.12 31.23 -22.15
N PHE A 329 -0.14 29.94 -22.36
CA PHE A 329 0.40 28.86 -21.52
C PHE A 329 1.59 28.24 -22.24
N TYR A 330 2.78 28.35 -21.67
CA TYR A 330 4.02 27.86 -22.26
C TYR A 330 4.72 26.85 -21.34
N SER A 331 5.65 26.07 -21.91
CA SER A 331 6.62 25.25 -21.17
C SER A 331 8.01 25.86 -21.36
N PRO A 332 8.79 26.08 -20.29
CA PRO A 332 10.17 26.56 -20.39
C PRO A 332 11.10 25.63 -21.18
#